data_AF-A0A7W1F1T4-F1
#
_entry.id   AF-A0A7W1F1T4-F1
#
_cell.length_a   1.000
_cell.length_b   1.000
_cell.length_c   1.000
_cell.angle_alpha   90.00
_cell.angle_beta   90.00
_cell.angle_gamma   90.00
#
_symmetry.space_group_name_H-M   'P 1'
#
loop_
_entity.id
_entity.type
_entity.pdbx_description
1 polymer ?
#
loop_
_entity_poly.entity_id
_entity_poly.type
_entity_poly.pdbx_seq_one_letter_code
_entity_poly.pdbx_strand_id
1 'polypeptide(L)'
;MHRIAVIAVTLATLATLAPTGTAEESPAAPAAPAPAAPAAVAVPQTHTEGGMFKPFYGEITHENRIYLFGSKAKYQKFQGSLEADPLKSKTFIGKGPNRMTVVAETDKDAPTMTERLVAQMRKRYDLQ
;
A
#
# COMPACT_ATOMS: atom_id res chain seq x y z
N MET A 1 48.75 5.19 -41.54
CA MET A 1 50.15 5.13 -41.05
C MET A 1 50.10 5.07 -39.52
N HIS A 2 50.89 4.16 -38.91
CA HIS A 2 51.07 3.83 -37.47
C HIS A 2 49.82 3.21 -36.77
N ARG A 3 49.61 1.89 -36.61
CA ARG A 3 50.35 0.69 -36.09
C ARG A 3 50.60 0.66 -34.56
N ILE A 4 50.44 -0.56 -34.02
CA ILE A 4 50.70 -1.13 -32.66
C ILE A 4 49.37 -1.45 -31.93
N ALA A 5 48.83 -2.66 -31.83
CA ALA A 5 49.30 -4.06 -31.90
C ALA A 5 49.92 -4.63 -30.59
N VAL A 6 49.06 -5.35 -29.85
CA VAL A 6 49.28 -6.63 -29.13
C VAL A 6 49.93 -6.62 -27.72
N ILE A 7 49.50 -7.65 -26.95
CA ILE A 7 50.21 -8.44 -25.90
C ILE A 7 49.76 -8.05 -24.47
N ALA A 8 48.80 -8.74 -23.82
CA ALA A 8 48.68 -10.14 -23.39
C ALA A 8 49.42 -10.47 -22.07
N VAL A 9 48.76 -11.30 -21.26
CA VAL A 9 49.29 -12.08 -20.11
C VAL A 9 49.51 -11.19 -18.86
N THR A 10 49.04 -11.53 -17.65
CA THR A 10 49.52 -12.67 -16.84
C THR A 10 48.55 -13.02 -15.70
N LEU A 11 48.43 -14.32 -15.48
CA LEU A 11 47.82 -15.04 -14.36
C LEU A 11 48.58 -14.85 -13.04
N ALA A 12 47.96 -15.32 -11.94
CA ALA A 12 48.56 -15.80 -10.68
C ALA A 12 48.87 -14.72 -9.62
N THR A 13 48.71 -14.88 -8.30
CA THR A 13 48.23 -15.94 -7.40
C THR A 13 48.27 -15.38 -5.96
N LEU A 14 47.37 -15.85 -5.08
CA LEU A 14 47.52 -16.15 -3.64
C LEU A 14 47.88 -15.09 -2.56
N ALA A 15 47.12 -15.20 -1.46
CA ALA A 15 47.52 -15.19 -0.03
C ALA A 15 47.33 -13.91 0.83
N THR A 16 46.11 -13.81 1.39
CA THR A 16 45.71 -13.68 2.81
C THR A 16 46.71 -13.21 3.89
N LEU A 17 46.39 -12.13 4.64
CA LEU A 17 46.30 -12.08 6.13
C LEU A 17 45.77 -10.72 6.65
N ALA A 18 44.70 -10.74 7.45
CA ALA A 18 44.14 -9.60 8.24
C ALA A 18 44.86 -9.49 9.61
N PRO A 19 44.70 -8.42 10.46
CA PRO A 19 43.43 -8.15 11.14
C PRO A 19 43.11 -6.68 11.57
N THR A 20 41.85 -6.51 12.01
CA THR A 20 41.33 -5.57 13.03
C THR A 20 41.30 -4.07 12.76
N GLY A 21 40.14 -3.63 12.26
CA GLY A 21 39.58 -2.31 12.49
C GLY A 21 38.06 -2.39 12.38
N THR A 22 37.38 -2.45 13.51
CA THR A 22 35.92 -2.55 13.66
C THR A 22 35.22 -1.39 12.94
N ALA A 23 34.50 -1.70 11.88
CA ALA A 23 33.26 -1.02 11.51
C ALA A 23 32.34 -2.07 10.88
N GLU A 24 31.21 -2.25 11.54
CA GLU A 24 30.10 -3.13 11.27
C GLU A 24 29.63 -3.02 9.81
N GLU A 25 29.95 -4.04 9.01
CA GLU A 25 29.24 -4.33 7.77
C GLU A 25 27.90 -4.96 8.17
N SER A 26 26.82 -4.17 8.14
CA SER A 26 25.46 -4.71 8.09
C SER A 26 25.19 -5.13 6.64
N PRO A 27 25.11 -6.43 6.33
CA PRO A 27 24.84 -6.89 4.98
C PRO A 27 23.41 -6.54 4.59
N ALA A 28 23.24 -6.26 3.29
CA ALA A 28 22.01 -5.92 2.63
C ALA A 28 20.79 -6.72 3.13
N ALA A 29 19.93 -6.05 3.89
CA ALA A 29 18.51 -6.38 3.94
C ALA A 29 17.83 -5.72 2.73
N PRO A 30 16.90 -6.43 2.07
CA PRO A 30 16.39 -6.11 0.75
C PRO A 30 15.72 -4.74 0.75
N ALA A 31 15.96 -4.00 -0.34
CA ALA A 31 15.17 -2.87 -0.82
C ALA A 31 14.22 -2.27 0.22
N ALA A 32 14.65 -1.15 0.83
CA ALA A 32 13.69 -0.17 1.30
C ALA A 32 12.62 0.00 0.20
N PRO A 33 11.33 -0.29 0.44
CA PRO A 33 10.33 0.28 -0.42
C PRO A 33 10.44 1.78 -0.21
N ALA A 34 10.77 2.41 -1.33
CA ALA A 34 10.90 3.84 -1.53
C ALA A 34 9.68 4.62 -0.98
N PRO A 35 9.84 5.94 -0.82
CA PRO A 35 9.05 6.81 0.04
C PRO A 35 7.59 6.93 -0.39
N ALA A 36 6.76 7.42 0.53
CA ALA A 36 5.39 7.82 0.28
C ALA A 36 5.18 8.57 -1.05
N ALA A 37 4.39 7.94 -1.93
CA ALA A 37 3.52 8.47 -3.01
C ALA A 37 4.15 9.44 -4.04
N PRO A 38 4.00 9.16 -5.35
CA PRO A 38 2.73 9.53 -5.98
C PRO A 38 2.26 8.61 -7.14
N ALA A 39 0.95 8.64 -7.41
CA ALA A 39 0.30 8.20 -8.65
C ALA A 39 0.37 6.70 -9.02
N ALA A 40 -0.66 5.95 -8.61
CA ALA A 40 -1.26 4.95 -9.50
C ALA A 40 -2.63 5.47 -9.94
N VAL A 41 -2.63 6.25 -11.02
CA VAL A 41 -3.84 6.58 -11.78
C VAL A 41 -4.39 5.29 -12.43
N ALA A 42 -5.72 5.12 -12.35
CA ALA A 42 -6.59 4.39 -13.29
C ALA A 42 -6.91 2.89 -13.10
N VAL A 43 -6.67 2.28 -11.94
CA VAL A 43 -7.34 0.99 -11.61
C VAL A 43 -7.99 1.13 -10.24
N PRO A 44 -9.30 0.81 -10.08
CA PRO A 44 -9.90 0.80 -8.77
C PRO A 44 -9.16 -0.19 -7.88
N GLN A 45 -8.36 0.34 -6.96
CA GLN A 45 -7.65 -0.48 -5.98
C GLN A 45 -8.72 -0.99 -5.01
N THR A 46 -9.05 -2.26 -5.13
CA THR A 46 -9.98 -2.93 -4.24
C THR A 46 -9.22 -3.76 -3.23
N HIS A 47 -9.65 -3.71 -1.97
CA HIS A 47 -9.11 -4.59 -0.93
C HIS A 47 -10.24 -5.05 -0.03
N THR A 48 -10.25 -6.33 0.31
CA THR A 48 -11.28 -6.90 1.17
C THR A 48 -10.65 -7.74 2.26
N GLU A 49 -11.15 -7.58 3.48
CA GLU A 49 -10.75 -8.32 4.67
C GLU A 49 -11.97 -8.82 5.43
N GLY A 50 -11.79 -9.87 6.24
CA GLY A 50 -12.88 -10.48 6.98
C GLY A 50 -13.74 -11.44 6.14
N GLY A 51 -14.82 -11.96 6.72
CA GLY A 51 -15.60 -13.05 6.12
C GLY A 51 -16.51 -13.77 7.12
N MET A 52 -16.76 -15.07 6.91
CA MET A 52 -17.78 -15.86 7.62
C MET A 52 -17.80 -15.71 9.16
N PHE A 53 -16.65 -15.49 9.79
CA PHE A 53 -16.51 -15.38 11.25
C PHE A 53 -15.90 -14.05 11.73
N LYS A 54 -15.68 -13.08 10.83
CA LYS A 54 -15.06 -11.78 11.14
C LYS A 54 -15.82 -10.67 10.42
N PRO A 55 -16.02 -9.50 11.03
CA PRO A 55 -16.84 -8.48 10.42
C PRO A 55 -16.20 -8.03 9.10
N PHE A 56 -16.97 -8.08 8.01
CA PHE A 56 -16.46 -7.83 6.66
C PHE A 56 -15.93 -6.40 6.53
N TYR A 57 -14.90 -6.24 5.72
CA TYR A 57 -14.27 -4.98 5.36
C TYR A 57 -14.01 -5.03 3.85
N GLY A 58 -14.45 -4.02 3.13
CA GLY A 58 -14.12 -3.83 1.73
C GLY A 58 -13.77 -2.37 1.50
N GLU A 59 -12.70 -2.09 0.79
CA GLU A 59 -12.35 -0.76 0.33
C GLU A 59 -12.27 -0.75 -1.20
N ILE A 60 -12.75 0.34 -1.80
CA ILE A 60 -12.65 0.60 -3.23
C ILE A 60 -12.10 2.00 -3.40
N THR A 61 -10.96 2.12 -4.03
CA THR A 61 -10.41 3.43 -4.39
C THR A 61 -10.93 3.82 -5.77
N HIS A 62 -11.68 4.92 -5.88
CA HIS A 62 -12.23 5.41 -7.14
C HIS A 62 -12.23 6.94 -7.15
N GLU A 63 -11.81 7.56 -8.25
CA GLU A 63 -11.77 9.03 -8.43
C GLU A 63 -11.16 9.82 -7.26
N ASN A 64 -9.97 9.41 -6.79
CA ASN A 64 -9.30 10.06 -5.65
C ASN A 64 -10.08 10.00 -4.31
N ARG A 65 -11.03 9.06 -4.22
CA ARG A 65 -11.81 8.78 -3.02
C ARG A 65 -11.64 7.31 -2.64
N ILE A 66 -11.72 7.02 -1.35
CA ILE A 66 -11.72 5.65 -0.83
C ILE A 66 -13.10 5.37 -0.24
N TYR A 67 -13.79 4.40 -0.82
CA TYR A 67 -15.09 3.95 -0.36
C TYR A 67 -14.90 2.73 0.55
N LEU A 68 -15.32 2.84 1.81
CA LEU A 68 -15.23 1.77 2.80
C LEU A 68 -16.60 1.13 3.00
N PHE A 69 -16.64 -0.18 2.96
CA PHE A 69 -17.83 -1.02 3.09
C PHE A 69 -17.62 -2.03 4.19
N GLY A 70 -18.63 -2.23 5.02
CA GLY A 70 -18.63 -3.32 5.99
C GLY A 70 -19.60 -4.43 5.65
N SER A 71 -20.37 -4.29 4.56
CA SER A 71 -21.22 -5.33 4.02
C SER A 71 -20.76 -5.78 2.63
N LYS A 72 -20.61 -7.10 2.44
CA LYS A 72 -20.24 -7.68 1.15
C LYS A 72 -21.26 -7.36 0.06
N ALA A 73 -22.56 -7.32 0.41
CA ALA A 73 -23.63 -6.99 -0.52
C ALA A 73 -23.50 -5.55 -1.05
N LYS A 74 -23.15 -4.59 -0.17
CA LYS A 74 -22.97 -3.18 -0.54
C LYS A 74 -21.71 -2.96 -1.35
N TYR A 75 -20.61 -3.61 -0.97
CA TYR A 75 -19.38 -3.65 -1.75
C TYR A 75 -19.61 -4.16 -3.18
N GLN A 76 -20.35 -5.26 -3.36
CA GLN A 76 -20.68 -5.79 -4.69
C GLN A 76 -21.60 -4.86 -5.48
N LYS A 77 -22.60 -4.26 -4.84
CA LYS A 77 -23.48 -3.27 -5.49
C LYS A 77 -22.69 -2.06 -5.99
N PHE A 78 -21.73 -1.58 -5.20
CA PHE A 78 -20.84 -0.49 -5.60
C PHE A 78 -19.96 -0.90 -6.78
N GLN A 79 -19.44 -2.13 -6.85
CA GLN A 79 -18.65 -2.54 -8.02
C GLN A 79 -19.43 -2.48 -9.33
N GLY A 80 -20.74 -2.77 -9.30
CA GLY A 80 -21.59 -2.74 -10.50
C GLY A 80 -22.07 -1.35 -10.90
N SER A 81 -22.20 -0.41 -9.95
CA SER A 81 -22.74 0.93 -10.18
C SER A 81 -21.70 2.05 -10.10
N LEU A 82 -20.59 1.81 -9.39
CA LEU A 82 -19.59 2.79 -8.96
C LEU A 82 -20.19 4.00 -8.23
N GLU A 83 -21.42 3.88 -7.74
CA GLU A 83 -22.13 4.91 -6.98
C GLU A 83 -22.27 4.50 -5.51
N ALA A 84 -21.85 5.39 -4.61
CA ALA A 84 -22.07 5.24 -3.19
C ALA A 84 -23.39 5.90 -2.80
N ASP A 85 -24.20 5.22 -1.97
CA ASP A 85 -25.41 5.79 -1.39
C ASP A 85 -25.04 6.95 -0.44
N PRO A 86 -25.33 8.23 -0.75
CA PRO A 86 -24.95 9.35 0.11
C PRO A 86 -25.74 9.36 1.44
N LEU A 87 -26.91 8.72 1.48
CA LEU A 87 -27.76 8.60 2.68
C LEU A 87 -27.28 7.52 3.66
N LYS A 88 -26.43 6.61 3.20
CA LYS A 88 -25.92 5.46 3.97
C LYS A 88 -24.39 5.48 4.01
N SER A 89 -23.79 6.64 3.80
CA SER A 89 -22.35 6.83 3.88
C SER A 89 -22.01 8.14 4.59
N LYS A 90 -20.84 8.16 5.21
CA LYS A 90 -20.26 9.32 5.87
C LYS A 90 -18.98 9.67 5.17
N THR A 91 -18.93 10.90 4.67
CA THR A 91 -17.77 11.42 3.96
C THR A 91 -16.83 12.12 4.94
N PHE A 92 -15.56 11.79 4.85
CA PHE A 92 -14.46 12.35 5.61
C PHE A 92 -13.44 12.94 4.63
N ILE A 93 -13.41 14.25 4.53
CA ILE A 93 -12.51 14.97 3.63
C ILE A 93 -11.11 14.99 4.24
N GLY A 94 -10.09 14.64 3.47
CA GLY A 94 -8.69 14.70 3.90
C GLY A 94 -8.26 13.68 4.95
N LYS A 95 -9.11 12.70 5.28
CA LYS A 95 -8.82 11.64 6.26
C LYS A 95 -8.21 10.38 5.65
N GLY A 96 -8.12 10.30 4.33
CA GLY A 96 -7.47 9.20 3.62
C GLY A 96 -5.96 9.42 3.43
N PRO A 97 -5.24 8.39 2.94
CA PRO A 97 -3.86 8.54 2.51
C PRO A 97 -3.77 9.66 1.47
N ASN A 98 -2.67 10.41 1.44
CA ASN A 98 -2.49 11.55 0.53
C ASN A 98 -3.60 12.62 0.61
N ARG A 99 -4.26 12.79 1.77
CA ARG A 99 -5.42 13.69 1.94
C ARG A 99 -6.60 13.37 1.02
N MET A 100 -6.74 12.12 0.60
CA MET A 100 -7.90 11.66 -0.15
C MET A 100 -9.18 11.73 0.69
N THR A 101 -10.32 11.81 0.01
CA THR A 101 -11.63 11.77 0.65
C THR A 101 -12.01 10.32 0.94
N VAL A 102 -12.45 10.04 2.16
CA VAL A 102 -12.89 8.71 2.58
C VAL A 102 -14.40 8.73 2.72
N VAL A 103 -15.09 7.79 2.07
CA VAL A 103 -16.54 7.63 2.14
C VAL A 103 -16.80 6.30 2.83
N ALA A 104 -17.13 6.32 4.11
CA ALA A 104 -17.36 5.11 4.88
C ALA A 104 -18.85 4.80 4.99
N GLU A 105 -19.22 3.54 4.79
CA GLU A 105 -20.57 3.05 4.99
C GLU A 105 -21.03 3.31 6.44
N THR A 106 -22.27 3.79 6.56
CA THR A 106 -22.96 3.95 7.84
C THR A 106 -24.19 3.08 7.82
N ASP A 107 -24.41 2.36 8.91
CA ASP A 107 -25.68 1.70 9.11
C ASP A 107 -26.30 2.10 10.46
N LYS A 108 -27.63 2.14 10.50
CA LYS A 108 -28.38 2.57 11.69
C LYS A 108 -28.38 1.46 12.74
N ASP A 109 -28.35 0.21 12.28
CA ASP A 109 -28.34 -0.97 13.13
C ASP A 109 -26.92 -1.28 13.65
N ALA A 110 -25.88 -0.68 13.03
CA ALA A 110 -24.48 -0.84 13.43
C ALA A 110 -23.74 0.51 13.52
N PRO A 111 -23.99 1.31 14.58
CA PRO A 111 -23.42 2.66 14.71
C PRO A 111 -21.88 2.68 14.82
N THR A 112 -21.28 1.62 15.35
CA THR A 112 -19.83 1.47 15.49
C THR A 112 -19.13 0.98 14.22
N MET A 113 -19.90 0.59 13.19
CA MET A 113 -19.37 0.07 11.93
C MET A 113 -18.50 1.10 11.23
N THR A 114 -18.97 2.34 11.09
CA THR A 114 -18.24 3.40 10.40
C THR A 114 -16.90 3.68 11.06
N GLU A 115 -16.87 3.77 12.40
CA GLU A 115 -15.63 3.98 13.15
C GLU A 115 -14.67 2.81 12.99
N ARG A 116 -15.17 1.57 13.04
CA ARG A 116 -14.39 0.36 12.77
C ARG A 116 -13.77 0.39 11.38
N LEU A 117 -14.55 0.74 10.35
CA LEU A 117 -14.07 0.83 8.96
C LEU A 117 -12.95 1.87 8.84
N VAL A 118 -13.17 3.08 9.37
CA VAL A 118 -12.18 4.15 9.32
C VAL A 118 -10.92 3.77 10.11
N ALA A 119 -11.05 3.16 11.29
CA ALA A 119 -9.92 2.70 12.09
C ALA A 119 -9.11 1.61 11.37
N GLN A 120 -9.77 0.65 10.73
CA GLN A 120 -9.11 -0.41 9.97
C GLN A 120 -8.37 0.16 8.74
N MET A 121 -8.99 1.09 8.02
CA MET A 121 -8.33 1.83 6.94
C MET A 121 -7.10 2.56 7.46
N ARG A 122 -7.22 3.34 8.55
CA ARG A 122 -6.08 4.08 9.12
C ARG A 122 -4.94 3.16 9.50
N LYS A 123 -5.23 2.02 10.14
CA LYS A 123 -4.23 1.02 10.48
C LYS A 123 -3.53 0.44 9.25
N ARG A 124 -4.27 0.19 8.17
CA ARG A 124 -3.72 -0.34 6.91
C ARG A 124 -2.79 0.65 6.21
N TYR A 125 -3.14 1.93 6.22
CA TYR A 125 -2.35 3.00 5.58
C TYR A 125 -1.36 3.68 6.55
N ASP A 126 -1.18 3.15 7.75
CA ASP A 126 -0.34 3.71 8.83
C ASP A 126 -0.63 5.21 9.12
N LEU A 127 -1.92 5.59 9.06
CA LEU A 127 -2.38 6.95 9.27
C LEU A 127 -2.56 7.22 10.77
N GLN A 128 -1.55 7.88 11.37
CA GLN A 128 -1.56 8.32 12.77
C GLN A 128 -2.75 9.21 13.11
#